data_AF-A0A224A221-F1
#
_entry.id   AF-A0A224A221-F1
#
_cell.length_a   1.000
_cell.length_b   1.000
_cell.length_c   1.000
_cell.angle_alpha   90.00
_cell.angle_beta   90.00
_cell.angle_gamma   90.00
#
_symmetry.space_group_name_H-M   'P 1'
#
loop_
_entity.id
_entity.type
_entity.pdbx_description
1 polymer ?
#
loop_
_entity_poly.entity_id
_entity_poly.type
_entity_poly.pdbx_seq_one_letter_code
_entity_poly.pdbx_strand_id
1 'polypeptide(L)'
;MLNIMCFSLILLVTLHLYLLKIKLHFLGALLTLEAMVLFLLILTVSLSYSTLEGLNIYYFVLTLSVCEAAFGLTLLISVVKLKGSDLINSNYNM
;
A
#
# COMPACT_ATOMS: atom_id res chain seq x y z
N MET A 1 13.73 -15.42 -12.50
CA MET A 1 12.75 -14.33 -12.34
C MET A 1 11.37 -14.83 -11.94
N LEU A 2 10.83 -15.88 -12.58
CA LEU A 2 9.49 -16.40 -12.27
C LEU A 2 9.25 -16.70 -10.77
N ASN A 3 10.23 -17.31 -10.07
CA ASN A 3 10.11 -17.59 -8.63
C ASN A 3 9.93 -16.31 -7.79
N ILE A 4 10.61 -15.21 -8.15
CA ILE A 4 10.48 -13.91 -7.47
C ILE A 4 9.09 -13.33 -7.73
N MET A 5 8.58 -13.46 -8.94
CA MET A 5 7.22 -13.01 -9.27
C MET A 5 6.17 -13.80 -8.49
N CYS A 6 6.25 -15.13 -8.48
CA CYS A 6 5.35 -15.97 -7.69
C CYS A 6 5.42 -15.63 -6.19
N PHE A 7 6.61 -15.45 -5.65
CA PHE A 7 6.80 -15.05 -4.26
C PHE A 7 6.15 -13.68 -3.96
N SER A 8 6.37 -12.68 -4.82
CA SER A 8 5.77 -11.34 -4.67
C SER A 8 4.24 -11.38 -4.74
N LEU A 9 3.65 -12.24 -5.58
CA LEU A 9 2.21 -12.42 -5.68
C LEU A 9 1.61 -13.07 -4.43
N ILE A 10 2.24 -14.14 -3.93
CA ILE A 10 1.81 -14.80 -2.69
C ILE A 10 1.81 -13.80 -1.54
N LEU A 11 2.87 -13.00 -1.44
CA LEU A 11 2.99 -12.01 -0.39
C LEU A 11 2.00 -10.84 -0.53
N LEU A 12 1.68 -10.43 -1.75
CA LEU A 12 0.64 -9.42 -1.99
C LEU A 12 -0.73 -9.91 -1.48
N VAL A 13 -1.05 -11.19 -1.73
CA VAL A 13 -2.30 -11.80 -1.25
C VAL A 13 -2.33 -11.87 0.28
N THR A 14 -1.23 -12.27 0.93
CA THR A 14 -1.18 -12.33 2.40
C THR A 14 -1.29 -10.94 3.03
N LEU A 15 -0.64 -9.93 2.46
CA LEU A 15 -0.79 -8.54 2.90
C LEU A 15 -2.22 -8.04 2.70
N HIS A 16 -2.87 -8.37 1.59
CA HIS A 16 -4.27 -8.00 1.36
C HIS A 16 -5.19 -8.59 2.42
N LEU A 17 -5.01 -9.87 2.76
CA LEU A 17 -5.74 -10.50 3.87
C LEU A 17 -5.43 -9.84 5.22
N TYR A 18 -4.19 -9.38 5.42
CA TYR A 18 -3.80 -8.66 6.64
C TYR A 18 -4.48 -7.29 6.71
N LEU A 19 -4.57 -6.55 5.60
CA LEU A 19 -5.23 -5.25 5.53
C LEU A 19 -6.71 -5.33 5.95
N LEU A 20 -7.40 -6.40 5.55
CA LEU A 20 -8.80 -6.64 5.96
C LEU A 20 -8.97 -6.85 7.47
N LYS A 21 -7.92 -7.25 8.19
CA LYS A 21 -7.93 -7.42 9.65
C LYS A 21 -7.67 -6.12 10.40
N ILE A 22 -7.09 -5.11 9.75
CA ILE A 22 -6.77 -3.83 10.40
C ILE A 22 -8.06 -3.01 10.52
N LYS A 23 -8.61 -2.94 11.73
CA LYS A 23 -9.85 -2.17 12.01
C LYS A 23 -9.67 -1.02 12.99
N LEU A 24 -8.51 -0.94 13.65
CA LEU A 24 -8.33 -0.05 14.80
C LEU A 24 -7.66 1.27 14.41
N HIS A 25 -6.49 1.24 13.78
CA HIS A 25 -5.70 2.44 13.51
C HIS A 25 -5.54 2.70 12.01
N PHE A 26 -5.88 3.92 11.58
CA PHE A 26 -5.76 4.35 10.18
C PHE A 26 -4.31 4.35 9.71
N LEU A 27 -3.38 4.73 10.59
CA LEU A 27 -1.94 4.68 10.30
C LEU A 27 -1.44 3.27 9.98
N GLY A 28 -1.95 2.26 10.70
CA GLY A 28 -1.59 0.86 10.45
C GLY A 28 -2.05 0.39 9.08
N ALA A 29 -3.24 0.83 8.64
CA ALA A 29 -3.74 0.53 7.30
C ALA A 29 -2.87 1.18 6.21
N LEU A 30 -2.46 2.45 6.41
CA LEU A 30 -1.56 3.15 5.49
C LEU A 30 -0.21 2.43 5.33
N LEU A 31 0.40 2.01 6.45
CA LEU A 31 1.68 1.29 6.42
C LEU A 31 1.59 -0.01 5.63
N THR A 32 0.47 -0.71 5.74
CA THR A 32 0.28 -1.98 5.00
C THR A 32 0.00 -1.78 3.54
N LEU A 33 -0.62 -0.65 3.18
CA LEU A 33 -0.78 -0.24 1.80
C LEU A 33 0.58 0.08 1.17
N GLU A 34 1.45 0.80 1.89
CA GLU A 34 2.82 1.10 1.44
C GLU A 34 3.64 -0.19 1.26
N ALA A 35 3.51 -1.15 2.18
CA ALA A 35 4.12 -2.46 2.01
C ALA A 35 3.63 -3.18 0.73
N MET A 36 2.33 -3.14 0.41
CA MET A 36 1.80 -3.70 -0.84
C MET A 36 2.38 -3.02 -2.08
N VAL A 37 2.49 -1.68 -2.07
CA VAL A 37 3.10 -0.91 -3.16
C VAL A 37 4.54 -1.34 -3.40
N LEU A 38 5.34 -1.56 -2.35
CA LEU A 38 6.73 -2.03 -2.50
C LEU A 38 6.81 -3.40 -3.19
N PHE A 39 5.95 -4.35 -2.85
CA PHE A 39 5.91 -5.64 -3.55
C PHE A 39 5.41 -5.51 -4.99
N LEU A 40 4.48 -4.60 -5.25
CA LEU A 40 4.04 -4.27 -6.60
C LEU A 40 5.18 -3.66 -7.43
N LEU A 41 6.00 -2.79 -6.85
CA LEU A 41 7.18 -2.25 -7.50
C LEU A 41 8.20 -3.35 -7.83
N ILE A 42 8.48 -4.27 -6.92
CA ILE A 42 9.36 -5.44 -7.19
C ILE A 42 8.80 -6.29 -8.34
N LEU A 43 7.47 -6.46 -8.40
CA LEU A 43 6.80 -7.16 -9.49
C LEU A 43 6.96 -6.41 -10.83
N THR A 44 6.75 -5.08 -10.86
CA THR A 44 6.91 -4.29 -12.09
C THR A 44 8.35 -4.31 -12.61
N VAL A 45 9.34 -4.20 -11.72
CA VAL A 45 10.75 -4.30 -12.09
C VAL A 45 11.04 -5.68 -12.66
N SER A 46 10.63 -6.75 -11.98
CA SER A 46 10.87 -8.11 -12.47
C SER A 46 10.17 -8.41 -13.80
N LEU A 47 8.99 -7.83 -14.04
CA LEU A 47 8.29 -7.92 -15.32
C LEU A 47 9.06 -7.18 -16.42
N SER A 48 9.50 -5.94 -16.17
CA SER A 48 10.24 -5.13 -17.16
C SER A 48 11.54 -5.80 -17.62
N TYR A 49 12.27 -6.44 -16.70
CA TYR A 49 13.45 -7.24 -17.03
C TYR A 49 13.09 -8.48 -17.88
N SER A 50 11.92 -9.10 -17.65
CA SER A 50 11.49 -10.28 -18.40
C SER A 50 11.01 -9.95 -19.82
N THR A 51 10.37 -8.80 -20.02
CA THR A 51 9.87 -8.34 -21.31
C THR A 51 10.92 -7.56 -22.11
N LEU A 52 12.10 -7.32 -21.55
CA LEU A 52 13.16 -6.47 -22.10
C LEU A 52 12.68 -5.04 -22.42
N GLU A 53 11.60 -4.61 -21.79
CA GLU A 53 11.10 -3.25 -21.92
C GLU A 53 11.81 -2.33 -20.91
N GLY A 54 11.98 -1.06 -21.30
CA GLY A 54 12.62 -0.06 -20.44
C GLY A 54 11.87 0.19 -19.13
N LEU A 55 12.51 0.92 -18.21
CA LEU A 55 12.01 1.20 -16.85
C LEU A 55 10.91 2.28 -16.78
N ASN A 56 10.34 2.70 -17.91
CA ASN A 56 9.36 3.80 -17.95
C ASN A 56 8.10 3.48 -17.13
N ILE A 57 7.60 2.24 -17.22
CA ILE A 57 6.43 1.80 -16.46
C ILE A 57 6.72 1.80 -14.96
N TYR A 58 7.93 1.41 -14.56
CA TYR A 58 8.36 1.45 -13.16
C TYR A 58 8.33 2.88 -12.60
N TYR A 59 8.91 3.85 -13.32
CA TYR A 59 8.90 5.25 -12.87
C TYR A 59 7.49 5.83 -12.81
N PHE A 60 6.65 5.50 -13.79
CA PHE A 60 5.26 5.94 -13.79
C PHE A 60 4.50 5.43 -12.55
N VAL A 61 4.61 4.13 -12.25
CA VAL A 61 3.98 3.52 -11.07
C VAL A 61 4.52 4.14 -9.76
N LEU A 62 5.83 4.40 -9.69
CA LEU A 62 6.45 5.02 -8.51
C LEU A 62 5.91 6.43 -8.26
N THR A 63 5.74 7.25 -9.30
CA THR A 63 5.20 8.61 -9.12
C THR A 63 3.76 8.58 -8.63
N LEU A 64 2.92 7.70 -9.19
CA LEU A 64 1.53 7.54 -8.74
C LEU A 64 1.44 7.05 -7.30
N SER A 65 2.30 6.11 -6.89
CA SER A 65 2.27 5.58 -5.53
C SER A 65 2.67 6.60 -4.47
N VAL A 66 3.63 7.48 -4.77
CA VAL A 66 4.00 8.58 -3.87
C VAL A 66 2.85 9.58 -3.73
N CYS A 67 2.13 9.87 -4.82
CA CYS A 67 0.94 10.72 -4.76
C CYS A 67 -0.17 10.10 -3.91
N GLU A 68 -0.45 8.81 -4.06
CA GLU A 68 -1.43 8.08 -3.23
C GLU A 68 -1.07 8.16 -1.75
N ALA A 69 0.20 7.93 -1.38
CA ALA A 69 0.66 8.03 0.00
C ALA A 69 0.48 9.44 0.57
N ALA A 70 0.79 10.48 -0.22
CA ALA A 70 0.59 11.87 0.18
C ALA A 70 -0.90 12.16 0.45
N PHE A 71 -1.81 11.72 -0.43
CA PHE A 71 -3.24 11.85 -0.20
C PHE A 71 -3.70 11.08 1.04
N GLY A 72 -3.23 9.84 1.24
CA GLY A 72 -3.54 9.04 2.43
C GLY A 72 -3.15 9.72 3.75
N LEU A 73 -1.96 10.34 3.79
CA LEU A 73 -1.48 11.08 4.96
C LEU A 73 -2.29 12.37 5.21
N THR A 74 -2.63 13.11 4.16
CA THR A 74 -3.47 14.32 4.31
C THR A 74 -4.84 13.98 4.88
N LEU A 75 -5.43 12.85 4.46
CA LEU A 75 -6.68 12.34 5.01
C LEU A 75 -6.53 11.96 6.49
N LEU A 76 -5.47 11.22 6.86
CA LEU A 76 -5.19 10.90 8.27
C LEU A 76 -5.14 12.16 9.13
N ILE A 77 -4.39 13.19 8.70
CA ILE A 77 -4.27 14.45 9.43
C ILE A 77 -5.63 15.15 9.57
N SER A 78 -6.48 15.12 8.54
CA SER A 78 -7.83 15.69 8.63
C SER A 78 -8.72 14.91 9.63
N VAL A 79 -8.62 13.58 9.67
CA VAL A 79 -9.35 12.74 10.62
C VAL A 79 -8.88 12.99 12.04
N VAL A 80 -7.58 13.08 12.28
CA VAL A 80 -7.01 13.42 13.60
C VAL A 80 -7.48 14.80 14.06
N LYS A 81 -7.54 15.78 13.17
CA LYS A 81 -8.04 17.13 13.49
C LYS A 81 -9.51 17.14 13.89
N LEU A 82 -10.34 16.24 13.32
CA LEU A 82 -11.77 16.17 13.58
C LEU A 82 -12.14 15.28 14.78
N LYS A 83 -11.51 14.11 14.93
CA LYS A 83 -11.84 13.11 15.96
C LYS A 83 -10.85 13.10 17.13
N GLY A 84 -9.73 13.82 17.04
CA GLY A 84 -8.67 13.83 18.05
C GLY A 84 -7.86 12.52 18.16
N SER A 85 -8.21 11.48 17.38
CA SER A 85 -7.56 10.17 17.42
C SER A 85 -7.53 9.49 16.05
N ASP A 86 -6.53 8.64 15.83
CA ASP A 86 -6.33 7.83 14.61
C ASP A 86 -7.25 6.60 14.51
N LEU A 87 -8.26 6.52 15.37
CA LEU A 87 -9.16 5.37 15.46
C LEU A 87 -10.20 5.40 14.34
N ILE A 88 -10.17 4.37 13.48
CA ILE A 88 -11.12 4.22 12.36
C ILE A 88 -12.53 4.01 12.91
N ASN A 89 -12.64 3.16 13.94
CA ASN A 89 -13.89 2.89 14.64
C ASN A 89 -13.91 3.59 16.00
N SER A 90 -14.36 4.84 16.00
CA SER A 90 -14.90 5.47 17.21
C SER A 90 -16.29 4.88 17.43
N ASN A 91 -16.37 3.64 17.92
CA ASN A 91 -17.60 3.20 18.55
C ASN A 91 -17.71 3.98 19.86
N TYR A 92 -18.37 5.12 19.80
CA TYR A 92 -19.20 5.61 20.89
C TYR A 92 -20.40 4.67 21.03
N ASN A 93 -20.16 3.42 21.42
CA ASN A 93 -21.23 2.62 22.02
C ASN A 93 -21.40 3.12 23.45
N MET A 94 -22.31 4.10 23.61
CA MET A 94 -23.23 4.06 24.75
C MET A 94 -24.02 2.75 24.70
#